data_AF-A0A7H1RQZ2-F1
#
_entry.id   AF-A0A7H1RQZ2-F1
#
_cell.length_a   1.000
_cell.length_b   1.000
_cell.length_c   1.000
_cell.angle_alpha   90.00
_cell.angle_beta   90.00
_cell.angle_gamma   90.00
#
_symmetry.space_group_name_H-M   'P 1'
#
loop_
_entity.id
_entity.type
_entity.pdbx_description
1 polymer ?
#
loop_
_entity_poly.entity_id
_entity_poly.type
_entity_poly.pdbx_seq_one_letter_code
_entity_poly.pdbx_strand_id
1 'polypeptide(L)'
;MKASAQIMGLPIISIADGMQIGAVKSFVINPDKGSIDFFTIEQEDVQLSLKAIPFKKIVGVGEFAVTVASSHDVIDLAEIPIANQLVNKQIRIKNTKAITRKGQLLGEVDEFFLNEETGDIVGLALRLESGEAVLPADQVLTYGKDILIVSDGAQDALLSDASLLTQQQERETEREVHSDHIHDKPGAEENIEALEALREKQVALLAGKRVTKDIYDMNGELLFPAGTTLREEDVRRAQEAGPSVIVDVSMNIEAE
;
A
#
# COMPACT_ATOMS: atom_id res chain seq x y z
N MET A 1 -10.31 -4.23 10.25
CA MET A 1 -9.85 -5.46 9.55
C MET A 1 -11.02 -6.43 9.40
N LYS A 2 -11.09 -7.15 8.28
CA LYS A 2 -12.14 -8.13 7.98
C LYS A 2 -11.53 -9.45 7.50
N ALA A 3 -12.12 -10.57 7.88
CA ALA A 3 -11.72 -11.87 7.34
C ALA A 3 -12.33 -12.07 5.94
N SER A 4 -11.63 -12.75 5.05
CA SER A 4 -12.12 -12.95 3.68
C SER A 4 -13.47 -13.67 3.63
N ALA A 5 -13.69 -14.65 4.52
CA ALA A 5 -14.96 -15.36 4.67
C ALA A 5 -16.13 -14.48 5.09
N GLN A 6 -15.89 -13.35 5.76
CA GLN A 6 -16.95 -12.40 6.14
C GLN A 6 -17.42 -11.57 4.94
N ILE A 7 -16.58 -11.44 3.92
CA ILE A 7 -16.86 -10.61 2.74
C ILE A 7 -17.38 -11.48 1.59
N MET A 8 -16.90 -12.72 1.47
CA MET A 8 -17.42 -13.66 0.49
C MET A 8 -18.91 -13.93 0.73
N GLY A 9 -19.70 -13.84 -0.33
CA GLY A 9 -21.15 -14.02 -0.30
C GLY A 9 -21.93 -12.79 0.14
N LEU A 10 -21.28 -11.69 0.56
CA LEU A 10 -22.00 -10.46 0.88
C LEU A 10 -22.67 -9.87 -0.38
N PRO A 11 -23.90 -9.36 -0.26
CA PRO A 11 -24.54 -8.62 -1.33
C PRO A 11 -23.79 -7.32 -1.61
N ILE A 12 -23.67 -6.98 -2.89
CA ILE A 12 -23.08 -5.74 -3.35
C ILE A 12 -24.20 -4.77 -3.70
N ILE A 13 -24.23 -3.61 -3.05
CA ILE A 13 -25.32 -2.62 -3.17
C ILE A 13 -24.78 -1.31 -3.75
N SER A 14 -25.47 -0.80 -4.77
CA SER A 14 -25.26 0.54 -5.31
C SER A 14 -25.93 1.58 -4.41
N ILE A 15 -25.17 2.59 -3.97
CA ILE A 15 -25.69 3.71 -3.18
C ILE A 15 -26.56 4.62 -4.04
N ALA A 16 -26.11 4.95 -5.26
CA ALA A 16 -26.86 5.84 -6.15
C ALA A 16 -28.19 5.25 -6.61
N ASP A 17 -28.19 3.94 -6.90
CA ASP A 17 -29.35 3.26 -7.48
C ASP A 17 -30.23 2.59 -6.40
N GLY A 18 -29.71 2.39 -5.19
CA GLY A 18 -30.41 1.68 -4.11
C GLY A 18 -30.68 0.20 -4.42
N MET A 19 -29.95 -0.38 -5.38
CA MET A 19 -30.18 -1.72 -5.90
C MET A 19 -29.02 -2.66 -5.58
N GLN A 20 -29.35 -3.92 -5.34
CA GLN A 20 -28.37 -5.00 -5.27
C GLN A 20 -27.90 -5.34 -6.68
N ILE A 21 -26.59 -5.21 -6.88
CA ILE A 21 -25.93 -5.55 -8.14
C ILE A 21 -25.71 -7.07 -8.21
N GLY A 22 -25.28 -7.70 -7.12
CA GLY A 22 -24.97 -9.13 -7.09
C GLY A 22 -24.42 -9.54 -5.71
N ALA A 23 -23.64 -10.60 -5.66
CA ALA A 23 -22.92 -11.02 -4.45
C ALA A 23 -21.42 -11.21 -4.72
N VAL A 24 -20.60 -11.04 -3.69
CA VAL A 24 -19.14 -11.26 -3.79
C VAL A 24 -18.87 -12.76 -3.97
N LYS A 25 -18.29 -13.14 -5.11
CA LYS A 25 -17.94 -14.54 -5.42
C LYS A 25 -16.54 -14.91 -4.93
N SER A 26 -15.58 -14.04 -5.24
CA SER A 26 -14.15 -14.26 -4.99
C SER A 26 -13.37 -12.96 -5.15
N PHE A 27 -12.07 -13.00 -4.88
CA PHE A 27 -11.17 -11.85 -4.92
C PHE A 27 -10.08 -12.05 -5.98
N VAL A 28 -9.70 -10.97 -6.65
CA VAL A 28 -8.53 -10.91 -7.53
C VAL A 28 -7.39 -10.26 -6.77
N ILE A 29 -6.37 -11.05 -6.46
CA ILE A 29 -5.21 -10.64 -5.67
C ILE A 29 -4.11 -10.14 -6.60
N ASN A 30 -3.49 -9.03 -6.22
CA ASN A 30 -2.28 -8.51 -6.83
C ASN A 30 -1.05 -9.10 -6.10
N PRO A 31 -0.29 -10.01 -6.72
CA PRO A 31 0.86 -10.64 -6.07
C PRO A 31 2.05 -9.70 -5.87
N ASP A 32 2.13 -8.63 -6.65
CA ASP A 32 3.25 -7.68 -6.58
C ASP A 32 3.08 -6.74 -5.38
N LYS A 33 1.82 -6.46 -4.99
CA LYS A 33 1.50 -5.58 -3.85
C LYS A 33 1.03 -6.30 -2.60
N GLY A 34 0.56 -7.55 -2.71
CA GLY A 34 -0.11 -8.24 -1.60
C GLY A 34 -1.46 -7.62 -1.23
N SER A 35 -2.20 -7.11 -2.22
CA SER A 35 -3.48 -6.43 -2.04
C SER A 35 -4.58 -7.04 -2.90
N ILE A 36 -5.83 -6.73 -2.61
CA ILE A 36 -6.97 -7.09 -3.45
C ILE A 36 -7.24 -5.95 -4.44
N ASP A 37 -7.09 -6.22 -5.73
CA ASP A 37 -7.36 -5.21 -6.77
C ASP A 37 -8.84 -5.22 -7.19
N PHE A 38 -9.47 -6.40 -7.25
CA PHE A 38 -10.86 -6.53 -7.70
C PHE A 38 -11.67 -7.55 -6.92
N PHE A 39 -12.97 -7.26 -6.73
CA PHE A 39 -13.96 -8.19 -6.21
C PHE A 39 -14.74 -8.76 -7.38
N THR A 40 -14.76 -10.08 -7.53
CA THR A 40 -15.57 -10.74 -8.57
C THR A 40 -17.00 -10.91 -8.09
N ILE A 41 -17.96 -10.72 -9.00
CA ILE A 41 -19.39 -10.71 -8.69
C ILE A 41 -20.03 -11.98 -9.26
N GLU A 42 -20.90 -12.60 -8.46
CA GLU A 42 -21.85 -13.61 -8.93
C GLU A 42 -23.22 -12.97 -9.17
N GLN A 43 -23.78 -13.20 -10.36
CA GLN A 43 -25.13 -12.83 -10.75
C GLN A 43 -25.81 -14.08 -11.32
N GLU A 44 -27.06 -14.34 -10.93
CA GLU A 44 -27.82 -15.52 -11.36
C GLU A 44 -28.07 -15.55 -12.88
N ASP A 45 -28.12 -14.37 -13.52
CA ASP A 45 -28.54 -14.20 -14.92
C ASP A 45 -27.38 -14.08 -15.92
N VAL A 46 -26.12 -14.15 -15.46
CA VAL A 46 -24.94 -13.83 -16.29
C VAL A 46 -23.91 -14.96 -16.23
N GLN A 47 -24.09 -15.97 -17.07
CA GLN A 47 -23.25 -17.17 -17.10
C GLN A 47 -21.98 -17.03 -17.99
N LEU A 48 -21.85 -15.94 -18.77
CA LEU A 48 -20.78 -15.78 -19.76
C LEU A 48 -19.79 -14.61 -19.52
N SER A 49 -20.13 -13.58 -18.75
CA SER A 49 -19.19 -12.48 -18.44
C SER A 49 -18.80 -12.44 -16.98
N LEU A 50 -17.50 -12.50 -16.72
CA LEU A 50 -16.93 -12.40 -15.37
C LEU A 50 -16.90 -10.93 -14.98
N LYS A 51 -17.89 -10.48 -14.23
CA LYS A 51 -17.94 -9.10 -13.73
C LYS A 51 -17.09 -8.95 -12.47
N ALA A 52 -16.44 -7.79 -12.34
CA ALA A 52 -15.73 -7.43 -11.13
C ALA A 52 -15.88 -5.95 -10.80
N ILE A 53 -15.58 -5.58 -9.56
CA ILE A 53 -15.49 -4.20 -9.10
C ILE A 53 -14.07 -3.94 -8.62
N PRO A 54 -13.39 -2.87 -9.10
CA PRO A 54 -12.12 -2.46 -8.54
C PRO A 54 -12.26 -2.07 -7.08
N PHE A 55 -11.34 -2.50 -6.21
CA PHE A 55 -11.40 -2.17 -4.78
C PHE A 55 -11.48 -0.67 -4.54
N LYS A 56 -10.78 0.13 -5.34
CA LYS A 56 -10.81 1.61 -5.31
C LYS A 56 -12.19 2.24 -5.53
N LYS A 57 -13.16 1.48 -6.04
CA LYS A 57 -14.54 1.93 -6.27
C LYS A 57 -15.51 1.48 -5.18
N ILE A 58 -15.04 0.63 -4.26
CA ILE A 58 -15.78 0.22 -3.08
C ILE A 58 -15.79 1.40 -2.11
N VAL A 59 -16.98 1.75 -1.63
CA VAL A 59 -17.16 2.84 -0.65
C VAL A 59 -17.01 2.30 0.76
N GLY A 60 -17.43 1.05 1.00
CA GLY A 60 -17.19 0.38 2.27
C GLY A 60 -17.55 -1.10 2.26
N VAL A 61 -16.93 -1.84 3.16
CA VAL A 61 -17.21 -3.26 3.40
C VAL A 61 -17.87 -3.42 4.77
N GLY A 62 -19.20 -3.47 4.78
CA GLY A 62 -19.98 -3.64 6.00
C GLY A 62 -20.10 -5.10 6.46
N GLU A 63 -20.84 -5.31 7.54
CA GLU A 63 -21.19 -6.66 8.01
C GLU A 63 -22.30 -7.32 7.19
N PHE A 64 -23.20 -6.51 6.62
CA PHE A 64 -24.34 -6.99 5.86
C PHE A 64 -24.13 -6.90 4.35
N ALA A 65 -23.38 -5.91 3.87
CA ALA A 65 -23.23 -5.64 2.45
C ALA A 65 -21.92 -4.92 2.14
N VAL A 66 -21.46 -5.08 0.90
CA VAL A 66 -20.42 -4.25 0.30
C VAL A 66 -21.10 -3.13 -0.48
N THR A 67 -20.72 -1.88 -0.24
CA THR A 67 -21.35 -0.73 -0.89
C THR A 67 -20.44 -0.12 -1.95
N VAL A 68 -21.03 0.26 -3.08
CA VAL A 68 -20.36 0.96 -4.18
C VAL A 68 -21.12 2.22 -4.53
N ALA A 69 -20.45 3.20 -5.13
CA ALA A 69 -21.09 4.46 -5.48
C ALA A 69 -22.21 4.27 -6.51
N SER A 70 -21.94 3.55 -7.61
CA SER A 70 -22.92 3.26 -8.65
C SER A 70 -22.75 1.86 -9.25
N SER A 71 -23.83 1.31 -9.82
CA SER A 71 -23.79 0.08 -10.62
C SER A 71 -22.87 0.17 -11.86
N HIS A 72 -22.57 1.38 -12.33
CA HIS A 72 -21.61 1.62 -13.41
C HIS A 72 -20.15 1.34 -13.04
N ASP A 73 -19.82 1.22 -11.75
CA ASP A 73 -18.45 0.89 -11.31
C ASP A 73 -18.10 -0.60 -11.52
N VAL A 74 -19.06 -1.40 -11.98
CA VAL A 74 -18.85 -2.80 -12.36
C VAL A 74 -18.24 -2.87 -13.75
N ILE A 75 -17.12 -3.57 -13.85
CA ILE A 75 -16.37 -3.79 -15.09
C ILE A 75 -16.47 -5.25 -15.52
N ASP A 76 -16.42 -5.49 -16.82
CA ASP A 76 -16.22 -6.84 -17.34
C ASP A 76 -14.72 -7.16 -17.34
N LEU A 77 -14.34 -8.19 -16.59
CA LEU A 77 -12.95 -8.63 -16.49
C LEU A 77 -12.44 -9.20 -17.81
N ALA A 78 -13.33 -9.67 -18.68
CA ALA A 78 -12.99 -10.14 -20.02
C ALA A 78 -12.47 -9.02 -20.93
N GLU A 79 -12.90 -7.78 -20.70
CA GLU A 79 -12.51 -6.61 -21.51
C GLU A 79 -11.17 -5.99 -21.08
N ILE A 80 -10.64 -6.38 -19.91
CA ILE A 80 -9.38 -5.83 -19.37
C ILE A 80 -8.26 -6.89 -19.48
N PRO A 81 -7.25 -6.67 -20.35
CA PRO A 81 -6.16 -7.65 -20.56
C PRO A 81 -5.39 -8.01 -19.30
N ILE A 82 -5.12 -7.03 -18.43
CA ILE A 82 -4.39 -7.22 -17.17
C ILE A 82 -5.21 -8.06 -16.18
N ALA A 83 -6.52 -7.83 -16.12
CA ALA A 83 -7.38 -8.55 -15.21
C ALA A 83 -7.58 -10.00 -15.67
N ASN A 84 -7.69 -10.25 -16.99
CA ASN A 84 -7.61 -11.60 -17.56
C ASN A 84 -6.30 -12.31 -17.20
N GLN A 85 -5.15 -11.63 -17.19
CA GLN A 85 -3.90 -12.23 -16.75
C GLN A 85 -3.94 -12.63 -15.28
N LEU A 86 -4.46 -11.76 -14.39
CA LEU A 86 -4.58 -12.07 -12.97
C LEU A 86 -5.57 -13.22 -12.70
N VAL A 87 -6.69 -13.27 -13.42
CA VAL A 87 -7.65 -14.38 -13.37
C VAL A 87 -7.04 -15.67 -13.88
N ASN A 88 -6.31 -15.63 -15.00
CA ASN A 88 -5.65 -16.81 -15.59
C ASN A 88 -4.50 -17.33 -14.72
N LYS A 89 -3.80 -16.44 -13.99
CA LYS A 89 -2.81 -16.86 -13.00
C LYS A 89 -3.44 -17.63 -11.83
N GLN A 90 -4.76 -17.52 -11.63
CA GLN A 90 -5.53 -18.22 -10.59
C GLN A 90 -4.85 -18.15 -9.22
N ILE A 91 -4.29 -16.97 -8.89
CA ILE A 91 -3.59 -16.77 -7.63
C ILE A 91 -4.62 -16.89 -6.52
N ARG A 92 -4.42 -17.88 -5.67
CA ARG A 92 -5.28 -18.15 -4.53
C ARG A 92 -4.42 -18.06 -3.29
N ILE A 93 -4.98 -17.49 -2.24
CA ILE A 93 -4.33 -17.48 -0.93
C ILE A 93 -4.86 -18.64 -0.10
N LYS A 94 -6.19 -18.82 -0.09
CA LYS A 94 -6.85 -19.92 0.63
C LYS A 94 -6.45 -21.29 0.07
N ASN A 95 -6.15 -22.23 0.98
CA ASN A 95 -5.69 -23.59 0.72
C ASN A 95 -4.35 -23.67 -0.04
N THR A 96 -3.47 -22.68 0.14
CA THR A 96 -2.09 -22.74 -0.41
C THR A 96 -1.08 -23.11 0.65
N LYS A 97 -0.01 -23.77 0.24
CA LYS A 97 1.08 -24.18 1.14
C LYS A 97 2.05 -23.04 1.32
N ALA A 98 2.30 -22.65 2.57
CA ALA A 98 3.31 -21.65 2.92
C ALA A 98 4.68 -22.32 3.07
N ILE A 99 5.64 -21.93 2.24
CA ILE A 99 6.99 -22.51 2.18
C ILE A 99 8.02 -21.39 2.31
N THR A 100 9.05 -21.60 3.15
CA THR A 100 10.18 -20.66 3.27
C THR A 100 11.06 -20.67 2.00
N ARG A 101 11.92 -19.66 1.83
CA ARG A 101 12.91 -19.65 0.73
C ARG A 101 13.83 -20.86 0.74
N LYS A 102 14.09 -21.43 1.93
CA LYS A 102 14.86 -22.67 2.11
C LYS A 102 14.09 -23.95 1.78
N GLY A 103 12.80 -23.85 1.40
CA GLY A 103 11.98 -25.00 1.03
C GLY A 103 11.32 -25.71 2.21
N GLN A 104 11.36 -25.14 3.42
CA GLN A 104 10.69 -25.70 4.60
C GLN A 104 9.21 -25.32 4.57
N LEU A 105 8.33 -26.33 4.67
CA LEU A 105 6.89 -26.13 4.80
C LEU A 105 6.58 -25.61 6.21
N LEU A 106 5.91 -24.46 6.30
CA LEU A 106 5.40 -23.95 7.58
C LEU A 106 4.00 -24.48 7.87
N GLY A 107 3.14 -24.53 6.86
CA GLY A 107 1.74 -24.94 7.03
C GLY A 107 0.91 -24.66 5.78
N GLU A 108 -0.41 -24.71 5.96
CA GLU A 108 -1.40 -24.42 4.91
C GLU A 108 -2.26 -23.21 5.31
N VAL A 109 -2.51 -22.31 4.38
CA VAL A 109 -3.35 -21.13 4.61
C VAL A 109 -4.82 -21.53 4.67
N ASP A 110 -5.47 -21.31 5.82
CA ASP A 110 -6.90 -21.58 6.01
C ASP A 110 -7.74 -20.34 5.67
N GLU A 111 -7.26 -19.15 6.05
CA GLU A 111 -7.98 -17.89 5.88
C GLU A 111 -7.01 -16.71 5.75
N PHE A 112 -7.48 -15.57 5.25
CA PHE A 112 -6.71 -14.33 5.26
C PHE A 112 -7.53 -13.14 5.73
N PHE A 113 -6.82 -12.14 6.23
CA PHE A 113 -7.38 -10.90 6.76
C PHE A 113 -7.00 -9.75 5.84
N LEU A 114 -7.97 -8.87 5.59
CA LEU A 114 -7.79 -7.69 4.76
C LEU A 114 -8.11 -6.41 5.52
N ASN A 115 -7.43 -5.34 5.14
CA ASN A 115 -7.76 -3.99 5.52
C ASN A 115 -8.94 -3.51 4.67
N GLU A 116 -10.03 -3.11 5.34
CA GLU A 116 -11.26 -2.66 4.68
C GLU A 116 -11.15 -1.28 4.04
N GLU A 117 -10.14 -0.49 4.43
CA GLU A 117 -9.88 0.84 3.89
C GLU A 117 -8.92 0.80 2.70
N THR A 118 -7.83 0.04 2.80
CA THR A 118 -6.78 0.01 1.77
C THR A 118 -6.91 -1.14 0.79
N GLY A 119 -7.54 -2.25 1.21
CA GLY A 119 -7.63 -3.49 0.44
C GLY A 119 -6.40 -4.38 0.55
N ASP A 120 -5.43 -4.00 1.39
CA ASP A 120 -4.22 -4.75 1.61
C ASP A 120 -4.49 -5.99 2.46
N ILE A 121 -3.79 -7.08 2.15
CA ILE A 121 -3.81 -8.27 2.98
C ILE A 121 -2.91 -7.98 4.18
N VAL A 122 -3.46 -8.00 5.39
CA VAL A 122 -2.71 -7.68 6.61
C VAL A 122 -2.11 -8.92 7.25
N GLY A 123 -2.72 -10.09 7.01
CA GLY A 123 -2.21 -11.35 7.53
C GLY A 123 -2.96 -12.56 7.02
N LEU A 124 -2.40 -13.73 7.29
CA LEU A 124 -2.86 -15.03 6.85
C LEU A 124 -2.96 -15.98 8.03
N ALA A 125 -4.11 -16.60 8.24
CA ALA A 125 -4.28 -17.69 9.18
C ALA A 125 -3.70 -18.98 8.56
N LEU A 126 -2.67 -19.51 9.19
CA LEU A 126 -2.01 -20.76 8.85
C LEU A 126 -2.45 -21.87 9.80
N ARG A 127 -2.72 -23.04 9.23
CA ARG A 127 -2.82 -24.30 9.95
C ARG A 127 -1.46 -24.99 9.90
N LEU A 128 -0.83 -25.09 11.08
CA LEU A 128 0.42 -25.80 11.30
C LEU A 128 0.14 -27.17 11.94
N GLU A 129 1.16 -28.03 11.98
CA GLU A 129 1.06 -29.30 12.73
C GLU A 129 0.91 -29.06 14.24
N SER A 130 1.42 -27.93 14.75
CA SER A 130 1.38 -27.54 16.16
C SER A 130 0.10 -26.80 16.57
N GLY A 131 -0.82 -26.51 15.64
CA GLY A 131 -2.04 -25.75 15.89
C GLY A 131 -2.32 -24.70 14.80
N GLU A 132 -3.04 -23.65 15.16
CA GLU A 132 -3.30 -22.51 14.28
C GLU A 132 -2.42 -21.34 14.68
N ALA A 133 -1.91 -20.60 13.69
CA ALA A 133 -1.18 -19.36 13.91
C ALA A 133 -1.49 -18.37 12.79
N VAL A 134 -1.16 -17.10 13.02
CA VAL A 134 -1.37 -16.02 12.07
C VAL A 134 -0.02 -15.48 11.62
N LEU A 135 0.21 -15.53 10.32
CA LEU A 135 1.38 -14.96 9.67
C LEU A 135 1.05 -13.53 9.21
N PRO A 136 1.79 -12.51 9.64
CA PRO A 136 1.60 -11.17 9.10
C PRO A 136 2.08 -11.11 7.64
N ALA A 137 1.43 -10.25 6.85
CA ALA A 137 1.65 -10.21 5.40
C ALA A 137 3.04 -9.70 4.99
N ASP A 138 3.72 -8.97 5.89
CA ASP A 138 5.11 -8.48 5.74
C ASP A 138 6.13 -9.62 5.52
N GLN A 139 5.83 -10.81 6.06
CA GLN A 139 6.67 -11.99 5.89
C GLN A 139 6.43 -12.72 4.57
N VAL A 140 5.42 -12.33 3.79
CA VAL A 140 5.09 -12.96 2.51
C VAL A 140 5.89 -12.32 1.39
N LEU A 141 6.67 -13.14 0.69
CA LEU A 141 7.52 -12.69 -0.41
C LEU A 141 6.86 -12.90 -1.78
N THR A 142 6.03 -13.94 -1.92
CA THR A 142 5.40 -14.25 -3.21
C THR A 142 4.09 -14.97 -3.02
N TYR A 143 3.04 -14.45 -3.68
CA TYR A 143 1.74 -15.08 -3.79
C TYR A 143 1.67 -15.90 -5.09
N GLY A 144 1.82 -17.22 -4.98
CA GLY A 144 1.67 -18.14 -6.11
C GLY A 144 0.27 -18.72 -6.24
N LYS A 145 0.07 -19.54 -7.27
CA LYS A 145 -1.19 -20.27 -7.51
C LYS A 145 -1.44 -21.36 -6.48
N ASP A 146 -0.39 -22.14 -6.16
CA ASP A 146 -0.47 -23.31 -5.28
C ASP A 146 0.43 -23.18 -4.04
N ILE A 147 1.42 -22.29 -4.10
CA ILE A 147 2.46 -22.13 -3.09
C ILE A 147 2.61 -20.64 -2.76
N LEU A 148 2.73 -20.34 -1.49
CA LEU A 148 3.03 -19.01 -0.96
C LEU A 148 4.44 -19.03 -0.38
N ILE A 149 5.32 -18.16 -0.89
CA ILE A 149 6.72 -18.12 -0.45
C ILE A 149 6.84 -17.08 0.65
N VAL A 150 7.44 -17.47 1.78
CA VAL A 150 7.64 -16.63 2.95
C VAL A 150 9.11 -16.49 3.31
N SER A 151 9.43 -15.46 4.09
CA SER A 151 10.75 -15.24 4.65
C SER A 151 11.19 -16.38 5.56
N ASP A 152 12.49 -16.63 5.66
CA ASP A 152 13.02 -17.74 6.48
C ASP A 152 12.79 -17.53 7.99
N GLY A 153 12.58 -16.28 8.43
CA GLY A 153 12.22 -15.92 9.80
C GLY A 153 10.70 -15.87 10.05
N ALA A 154 9.88 -16.25 9.07
CA ALA A 154 8.42 -16.21 9.19
C ALA A 154 7.90 -17.04 10.36
N GLN A 155 8.60 -18.12 10.74
CA GLN A 155 8.22 -18.99 11.87
C GLN A 155 8.32 -18.25 13.22
N ASP A 156 9.29 -17.34 13.37
CA ASP A 156 9.46 -16.54 14.60
C ASP A 156 8.48 -15.37 14.67
N ALA A 157 7.97 -14.95 13.51
CA ALA A 157 6.98 -13.87 13.37
C ALA A 157 5.52 -14.37 13.44
N LEU A 158 5.30 -15.68 13.64
CA LEU A 158 3.96 -16.23 13.80
C LEU A 158 3.30 -15.71 15.08
N LEU A 159 2.09 -15.22 14.94
CA LEU A 159 1.25 -14.73 16.01
C LEU A 159 0.24 -15.80 16.41
N SER A 160 -0.07 -15.89 17.70
CA SER A 160 -1.08 -16.82 18.20
C SER A 160 -2.50 -16.43 17.80
N ASP A 161 -2.75 -15.13 17.56
CA ASP A 161 -4.07 -14.56 17.33
C ASP A 161 -4.04 -13.43 16.30
N ALA A 162 -5.10 -13.35 15.48
CA ALA A 162 -5.27 -12.30 14.48
C ALA A 162 -5.42 -10.90 15.10
N SER A 163 -5.90 -10.81 16.35
CA SER A 163 -6.04 -9.58 17.12
C SER A 163 -4.72 -8.82 17.31
N LEU A 164 -3.59 -9.53 17.24
CA LEU A 164 -2.25 -8.96 17.39
C LEU A 164 -1.76 -8.25 16.11
N LEU A 165 -2.35 -8.55 14.95
CA LEU A 165 -2.11 -7.82 13.71
C LEU A 165 -2.51 -6.34 13.87
N THR A 166 -3.64 -6.09 14.54
CA THR A 166 -4.12 -4.73 14.81
C THR A 166 -3.20 -3.97 15.74
N GLN A 167 -2.58 -4.61 16.74
CA GLN A 167 -1.65 -3.92 17.67
C GLN A 167 -0.30 -3.60 17.01
N GLN A 168 0.14 -4.38 16.02
CA GLN A 168 1.29 -4.03 15.19
C GLN A 168 0.92 -2.89 14.24
N GLN A 169 -0.25 -2.95 13.60
CA GLN A 169 -0.75 -1.85 12.78
C GLN A 169 -1.02 -0.59 13.61
N GLU A 170 -1.48 -0.65 14.85
CA GLU A 170 -1.66 0.52 15.73
C GLU A 170 -0.33 1.07 16.22
N ARG A 171 0.69 0.23 16.45
CA ARG A 171 2.06 0.71 16.76
C ARG A 171 2.77 1.28 15.53
N GLU A 172 2.47 0.77 14.35
CA GLU A 172 2.96 1.32 13.07
C GLU A 172 2.16 2.56 12.67
N THR A 173 0.85 2.60 12.90
CA THR A 173 -0.03 3.77 12.67
C THR A 173 0.24 4.85 13.71
N GLU A 174 0.54 4.54 14.97
CA GLU A 174 1.01 5.54 15.93
C GLU A 174 2.41 6.05 15.59
N ARG A 175 3.27 5.22 14.97
CA ARG A 175 4.57 5.65 14.42
C ARG A 175 4.43 6.44 13.11
N GLU A 176 3.46 6.13 12.26
CA GLU A 176 3.17 6.83 11.00
C GLU A 176 2.38 8.11 11.23
N VAL A 177 1.45 8.14 12.19
CA VAL A 177 0.67 9.32 12.59
C VAL A 177 1.52 10.28 13.44
N HIS A 178 2.57 9.81 14.13
CA HIS A 178 3.64 10.70 14.61
C HIS A 178 4.71 11.02 13.56
N SER A 179 4.73 10.34 12.41
CA SER A 179 5.66 10.64 11.31
C SER A 179 5.08 11.59 10.26
N ASP A 180 3.82 12.03 10.40
CA ASP A 180 3.26 13.07 9.53
C ASP A 180 3.86 14.47 9.78
N HIS A 181 4.65 14.62 10.85
CA HIS A 181 5.50 15.79 11.07
C HIS A 181 6.88 15.39 11.59
N ILE A 182 7.76 14.93 10.70
CA ILE A 182 9.16 15.35 10.49
C ILE A 182 9.83 14.28 9.63
N HIS A 183 10.18 14.66 8.40
CA HIS A 183 11.01 13.90 7.48
C HIS A 183 12.37 13.56 8.11
N ASP A 184 12.72 12.28 8.28
CA ASP A 184 14.07 11.76 7.95
C ASP A 184 14.19 10.21 7.99
N LYS A 185 14.61 9.65 6.83
CA LYS A 185 15.56 8.51 6.61
C LYS A 185 15.16 7.04 6.86
N PRO A 186 15.90 6.06 6.29
CA PRO A 186 16.56 5.98 4.97
C PRO A 186 16.31 4.63 4.26
N GLY A 187 16.29 4.63 2.92
CA GLY A 187 16.30 3.40 2.12
C GLY A 187 17.06 3.62 0.81
N ALA A 188 18.39 3.63 0.89
CA ALA A 188 19.28 3.43 -0.25
C ALA A 188 18.93 2.06 -0.88
N GLU A 189 18.80 1.88 -2.19
CA GLU A 189 19.90 1.98 -3.16
C GLU A 189 19.42 2.27 -4.60
N GLU A 190 18.15 2.60 -4.86
CA GLU A 190 17.64 2.76 -6.24
C GLU A 190 17.26 4.20 -6.60
N ASN A 191 18.19 5.18 -6.55
CA ASN A 191 18.22 6.34 -7.47
C ASN A 191 19.33 7.39 -7.21
N ILE A 192 20.60 7.00 -7.10
CA ILE A 192 21.67 8.01 -6.94
C ILE A 192 21.68 8.99 -8.13
N GLU A 193 21.52 8.50 -9.36
CA GLU A 193 21.49 9.34 -10.56
C GLU A 193 20.28 10.29 -10.63
N ALA A 194 19.06 9.81 -10.33
CA ALA A 194 17.89 10.71 -10.37
C ALA A 194 17.91 11.72 -9.23
N LEU A 195 18.44 11.35 -8.07
CA LEU A 195 18.56 12.26 -6.93
C LEU A 195 19.61 13.35 -7.20
N GLU A 196 20.73 13.02 -7.84
CA GLU A 196 21.72 14.01 -8.29
C GLU A 196 21.15 14.93 -9.38
N ALA A 197 20.44 14.37 -10.37
CA ALA A 197 19.80 15.17 -11.42
C ALA A 197 18.72 16.14 -10.89
N LEU A 198 17.98 15.73 -9.84
CA LEU A 198 17.03 16.61 -9.16
C LEU A 198 17.73 17.73 -8.38
N ARG A 199 18.84 17.40 -7.70
CA ARG A 199 19.64 18.39 -6.97
C ARG A 199 20.26 19.43 -7.90
N GLU A 200 20.81 19.01 -9.05
CA GLU A 200 21.37 19.95 -10.03
C GLU A 200 20.30 20.89 -10.62
N LYS A 201 19.10 20.37 -10.91
CA LYS A 201 17.97 21.20 -11.35
C LYS A 201 17.57 22.24 -10.32
N GLN A 202 17.56 21.88 -9.03
CA GLN A 202 17.25 22.83 -7.96
C GLN A 202 18.32 23.93 -7.83
N VAL A 203 19.60 23.59 -7.99
CA VAL A 203 20.69 24.59 -8.01
C VAL A 203 20.48 25.61 -9.13
N ALA A 204 20.18 25.15 -10.35
CA ALA A 204 19.95 26.04 -11.48
C ALA A 204 18.72 26.97 -11.30
N LEU A 205 17.71 26.55 -10.54
CA LEU A 205 16.50 27.35 -10.28
C LEU A 205 16.67 28.39 -9.18
N LEU A 206 17.47 28.07 -8.15
CA LEU A 206 17.63 28.91 -6.96
C LEU A 206 18.87 29.82 -7.05
N ALA A 207 19.88 29.44 -7.84
CA ALA A 207 21.08 30.26 -8.04
C ALA A 207 20.72 31.58 -8.75
N GLY A 208 21.18 32.69 -8.18
CA GLY A 208 20.89 34.05 -8.63
C GLY A 208 19.66 34.69 -8.00
N LYS A 209 18.83 33.93 -7.27
CA LYS A 209 17.66 34.47 -6.56
C LYS A 209 18.06 35.07 -5.21
N ARG A 210 17.34 36.12 -4.79
CA ARG A 210 17.54 36.78 -3.50
C ARG A 210 16.54 36.26 -2.49
N VAL A 211 16.99 35.94 -1.28
CA VAL A 211 16.11 35.52 -0.20
C VAL A 211 15.46 36.73 0.47
N THR A 212 14.17 36.66 0.74
CA THR A 212 13.35 37.72 1.35
C THR A 212 13.30 37.65 2.87
N LYS A 213 13.66 36.51 3.47
CA LYS A 213 13.68 36.29 4.92
C LYS A 213 14.95 35.58 5.36
N ASP A 214 15.20 35.62 6.66
CA ASP A 214 16.23 34.82 7.31
C ASP A 214 15.91 33.33 7.19
N ILE A 215 16.88 32.55 6.71
CA ILE A 215 16.78 31.09 6.55
C ILE A 215 17.62 30.44 7.63
N TYR A 216 17.04 29.47 8.31
CA TYR A 216 17.68 28.73 9.40
C TYR A 216 17.90 27.27 9.00
N ASP A 217 18.93 26.65 9.55
CA ASP A 217 19.16 25.22 9.43
C ASP A 217 18.27 24.41 10.40
N MET A 218 18.37 23.09 10.35
CA MET A 218 17.62 22.19 11.24
C MET A 218 17.99 22.31 12.73
N ASN A 219 19.11 22.96 13.05
CA ASN A 219 19.58 23.21 14.40
C ASN A 219 19.18 24.61 14.92
N GLY A 220 18.49 25.41 14.09
CA GLY A 220 18.11 26.79 14.40
C GLY A 220 19.25 27.81 14.19
N GLU A 221 20.33 27.44 13.51
CA GLU A 221 21.43 28.34 13.15
C GLU A 221 21.10 29.09 11.85
N LEU A 222 21.36 30.40 11.82
CA LEU A 222 21.09 31.24 10.66
C LEU A 222 22.02 30.85 9.50
N LEU A 223 21.44 30.33 8.42
CA LEU A 223 22.15 29.88 7.23
C LEU A 223 22.32 31.02 6.21
N PHE A 224 21.24 31.77 5.94
CA PHE A 224 21.26 32.94 5.05
C PHE A 224 20.44 34.09 5.65
N PRO A 225 21.01 35.30 5.82
CA PRO A 225 20.23 36.46 6.22
C PRO A 225 19.33 36.94 5.07
N ALA A 226 18.23 37.60 5.43
CA ALA A 226 17.34 38.26 4.48
C ALA A 226 18.12 39.25 3.59
N GLY A 227 17.85 39.22 2.29
CA GLY A 227 18.54 40.02 1.28
C GLY A 227 19.76 39.35 0.63
N THR A 228 20.14 38.14 1.07
CA THR A 228 21.25 37.39 0.48
C THR A 228 20.90 36.91 -0.92
N THR A 229 21.77 37.17 -1.90
CA THR A 229 21.67 36.56 -3.24
C THR A 229 22.36 35.20 -3.21
N LEU A 230 21.59 34.15 -3.48
CA LEU A 230 22.05 32.76 -3.47
C LEU A 230 22.99 32.52 -4.66
N ARG A 231 24.20 32.05 -4.40
CA ARG A 231 25.07 31.46 -5.43
C ARG A 231 24.89 29.95 -5.45
N GLU A 232 25.42 29.29 -6.49
CA GLU A 232 25.35 27.83 -6.60
C GLU A 232 25.89 27.12 -5.33
N GLU A 233 26.97 27.64 -4.75
CA GLU A 233 27.55 27.15 -3.50
C GLU A 233 26.60 27.30 -2.30
N ASP A 234 25.82 28.38 -2.26
CA ASP A 234 24.84 28.65 -1.21
C ASP A 234 23.66 27.68 -1.30
N VAL A 235 23.18 27.37 -2.52
CA VAL A 235 22.12 26.38 -2.72
C VAL A 235 22.58 24.98 -2.35
N ARG A 236 23.84 24.61 -2.64
CA ARG A 236 24.40 23.31 -2.22
C ARG A 236 24.51 23.20 -0.70
N ARG A 237 24.93 24.27 -0.02
CA ARG A 237 24.92 24.32 1.46
C ARG A 237 23.52 24.14 2.03
N ALA A 238 22.50 24.71 1.38
CA ALA A 238 21.12 24.48 1.77
C ALA A 238 20.68 23.02 1.54
N GLN A 239 21.16 22.34 0.48
CA GLN A 239 20.89 20.92 0.22
C GLN A 239 21.54 20.00 1.24
N GLU A 240 22.75 20.35 1.70
CA GLU A 240 23.47 19.64 2.75
C GLU A 240 22.84 19.86 4.13
N ALA A 241 22.32 21.07 4.39
CA ALA A 241 21.63 21.42 5.63
C ALA A 241 20.26 20.70 5.78
N GLY A 242 19.69 20.22 4.68
CA GLY A 242 18.55 19.29 4.68
C GLY A 242 17.41 19.70 3.74
N PRO A 243 16.50 18.76 3.38
CA PRO A 243 15.39 19.04 2.47
C PRO A 243 14.47 20.17 2.92
N SER A 244 14.22 20.28 4.23
CA SER A 244 13.39 21.34 4.81
C SER A 244 13.95 22.74 4.57
N VAL A 245 15.29 22.87 4.57
CA VAL A 245 15.97 24.14 4.31
C VAL A 245 15.83 24.54 2.83
N ILE A 246 15.90 23.57 1.90
CA ILE A 246 15.65 23.85 0.47
C ILE A 246 14.24 24.35 0.21
N VAL A 247 13.26 23.80 0.91
CA VAL A 247 11.86 24.20 0.76
C VAL A 247 11.68 25.63 1.29
N ASP A 248 12.23 25.96 2.45
CA ASP A 248 12.15 27.32 3.01
C ASP A 248 12.84 28.36 2.11
N VAL A 249 14.01 28.03 1.57
CA VAL A 249 14.69 28.85 0.57
C VAL A 249 13.81 29.04 -0.67
N SER A 250 13.24 27.96 -1.22
CA SER A 250 12.39 28.04 -2.41
C SER A 250 11.10 28.83 -2.21
N MET A 251 10.56 28.85 -0.98
CA MET A 251 9.34 29.61 -0.67
C MET A 251 9.63 31.10 -0.44
N ASN A 252 10.86 31.44 -0.05
CA ASN A 252 11.21 32.78 0.40
C ASN A 252 12.15 33.50 -0.58
N ILE A 253 12.23 33.11 -1.86
CA ILE A 253 12.96 33.86 -2.89
C ILE A 253 12.13 34.97 -3.55
N GLU A 254 12.77 36.07 -3.92
CA GLU A 254 12.16 37.12 -4.74
C GLU A 254 11.74 36.55 -6.10
N ALA A 255 10.43 36.64 -6.41
CA ALA A 255 9.92 36.39 -7.74
C ALA A 255 10.40 37.51 -8.68
N GLU A 256 10.81 37.11 -9.88
CA GLU A 256 11.26 38.03 -10.94
C GLU A 256 10.13 38.94 -11.43
#